data_AF-V4P0S3-F1
#
_entry.id   AF-V4P0S3-F1
#
_cell.length_a   1.000
_cell.length_b   1.000
_cell.length_c   1.000
_cell.angle_alpha   90.00
_cell.angle_beta   90.00
_cell.angle_gamma   90.00
#
_symmetry.space_group_name_H-M   'P 1'
#
loop_
_entity.id
_entity.type
_entity.pdbx_description
1 polymer ?
#
loop_
_entity_poly.entity_id
_entity_poly.type
_entity_poly.pdbx_seq_one_letter_code
_entity_poly.pdbx_strand_id
1 'polypeptide(L)'
;MSLVGLATLIAGCATLAGDPHADLDILETAMTSRAEDLQPQADGGVARAQLALAVVYKYGLNGTSKNLPASFRLRQKATAQRGYTPITQYIAGLNGAPGRTAIINIARFDLTEPQASRVFFCAEALEKGQMTASGFSACGSEQRFRDLHPRWLAISPSAKRPDFKPKPARKPTIA
;
A
#
# COMPACT_ATOMS: atom_id res chain seq x y z
N MET A 1 19.62 55.45 16.34
CA MET A 1 18.23 55.07 16.65
C MET A 1 17.90 53.83 15.81
N SER A 2 17.78 52.69 16.48
CA SER A 2 17.63 51.37 15.87
C SER A 2 16.20 51.14 15.38
N LEU A 3 16.04 50.60 14.17
CA LEU A 3 14.77 50.08 13.65
C LEU A 3 14.87 48.55 13.60
N VAL A 4 14.22 47.89 14.57
CA VAL A 4 13.97 46.45 14.58
C VAL A 4 12.54 46.27 14.07
N GLY A 5 12.41 45.76 12.84
CA GLY A 5 11.13 45.42 12.22
C GLY A 5 10.90 43.91 12.28
N LEU A 6 9.90 43.54 13.07
CA LEU A 6 9.46 42.19 13.45
C LEU A 6 9.06 41.35 12.22
N ALA A 7 9.71 40.21 11.98
CA ALA A 7 9.28 39.21 11.01
C ALA A 7 8.35 38.20 11.69
N THR A 8 7.06 38.25 11.36
CA THR A 8 6.04 37.28 11.78
C THR A 8 6.20 35.99 10.99
N LEU A 9 6.77 34.96 11.62
CA LEU A 9 6.76 33.59 11.11
C LEU A 9 5.41 32.93 11.42
N ILE A 10 4.57 32.81 10.40
CA ILE A 10 3.37 31.97 10.46
C ILE A 10 3.83 30.52 10.29
N ALA A 11 4.00 29.81 11.40
CA ALA A 11 4.22 28.36 11.41
C ALA A 11 2.91 27.66 11.00
N GLY A 12 2.79 27.32 9.71
CA GLY A 12 1.71 26.47 9.22
C GLY A 12 1.85 25.06 9.79
N CYS A 13 0.83 24.59 10.50
CA CYS A 13 0.69 23.17 10.85
C CYS A 13 0.56 22.36 9.56
N ALA A 14 1.67 21.83 9.05
CA ALA A 14 1.65 20.80 8.04
C ALA A 14 1.07 19.53 8.68
N THR A 15 -0.22 19.29 8.45
CA THR A 15 -0.78 17.95 8.60
C THR A 15 -0.02 17.06 7.64
N LEU A 16 0.86 16.19 8.15
CA LEU A 16 1.44 15.11 7.38
C LEU A 16 0.28 14.20 6.95
N ALA A 17 -0.29 14.46 5.78
CA ALA A 17 -1.06 13.45 5.07
C ALA A 17 -0.06 12.32 4.81
N GLY A 18 -0.21 11.21 5.55
CA GLY A 18 0.59 10.02 5.32
C GLY A 18 0.53 9.68 3.83
N ASP A 19 1.70 9.49 3.22
CA ASP A 19 1.81 9.29 1.78
C ASP A 19 0.88 8.12 1.38
N PRO A 20 -0.18 8.37 0.58
CA PRO A 20 -1.10 7.32 0.16
C PRO A 20 -0.42 6.22 -0.68
N HIS A 21 0.86 6.40 -1.04
CA HIS A 21 1.68 5.45 -1.76
C HIS A 21 2.55 4.53 -0.88
N ALA A 22 2.65 4.77 0.44
CA ALA A 22 3.48 3.96 1.35
C ALA A 22 3.08 2.47 1.41
N ASP A 23 1.87 2.13 0.94
CA ASP A 23 1.41 0.75 0.83
C ASP A 23 2.03 0.01 -0.36
N LEU A 24 2.35 0.72 -1.44
CA LEU A 24 2.88 0.12 -2.67
C LEU A 24 4.38 -0.19 -2.59
N ASP A 25 5.09 0.34 -1.61
CA ASP A 25 6.48 -0.08 -1.36
C ASP A 25 6.58 -1.57 -0.98
N ILE A 26 5.48 -2.17 -0.48
CA ILE A 26 5.39 -3.62 -0.27
C ILE A 26 5.47 -4.37 -1.62
N LEU A 27 4.85 -3.82 -2.66
CA LEU A 27 4.91 -4.38 -4.01
C LEU A 27 6.33 -4.27 -4.57
N GLU A 28 6.99 -3.13 -4.38
CA GLU A 28 8.40 -2.96 -4.77
C GLU A 28 9.33 -3.92 -4.04
N THR A 29 9.10 -4.12 -2.75
CA THR A 29 9.81 -5.13 -1.95
C THR A 29 9.61 -6.52 -2.54
N ALA A 30 8.37 -6.89 -2.89
CA ALA A 30 8.07 -8.18 -3.52
C ALA A 30 8.75 -8.35 -4.89
N MET A 31 8.93 -7.26 -5.65
CA MET A 31 9.59 -7.29 -6.95
C MET A 31 11.11 -7.38 -6.85
N THR A 32 11.70 -6.78 -5.82
CA THR A 32 13.17 -6.64 -5.69
C THR A 32 13.80 -7.70 -4.78
N SER A 33 13.02 -8.32 -3.90
CA SER A 33 13.51 -9.34 -2.97
C SER A 33 13.28 -10.76 -3.50
N ARG A 34 14.11 -11.71 -3.07
CA ARG A 34 13.85 -13.14 -3.28
C ARG A 34 13.01 -13.69 -2.14
N ALA A 35 12.31 -14.80 -2.39
CA ALA A 35 11.47 -15.43 -1.38
C ALA A 35 12.26 -15.83 -0.12
N GLU A 36 13.48 -16.33 -0.28
CA GLU A 36 14.38 -16.72 0.82
C GLU A 36 14.78 -15.55 1.73
N ASP A 37 14.88 -14.33 1.19
CA ASP A 37 15.22 -13.12 1.97
C ASP A 37 14.00 -12.60 2.77
N LEU A 38 12.78 -12.83 2.26
CA LEU A 38 11.53 -12.43 2.91
C LEU A 38 11.05 -13.44 3.96
N GLN A 39 11.34 -14.73 3.76
CA GLN A 39 10.89 -15.83 4.61
C GLN A 39 11.19 -15.60 6.11
N PRO A 40 12.44 -15.32 6.54
CA PRO A 40 12.71 -15.15 7.97
C PRO A 40 11.98 -13.96 8.60
N GLN A 41 11.79 -12.87 7.84
CA GLN A 41 11.02 -11.70 8.30
C GLN A 41 9.53 -12.01 8.39
N ALA A 42 8.99 -12.75 7.41
CA ALA A 42 7.60 -13.18 7.41
C ALA A 42 7.30 -14.13 8.58
N ASP A 43 8.22 -15.05 8.88
CA ASP A 43 8.15 -15.97 10.01
C ASP A 43 8.33 -15.25 11.36
N GLY A 44 9.20 -14.23 11.41
CA GLY A 44 9.32 -13.29 12.52
C GLY A 44 8.12 -12.37 12.72
N GLY A 45 7.09 -12.50 11.88
CA GLY A 45 5.83 -11.78 12.04
C GLY A 45 5.81 -10.40 11.39
N VAL A 46 6.78 -9.98 10.59
CA VAL A 46 6.75 -8.65 9.95
C VAL A 46 5.64 -8.61 8.89
N ALA A 47 4.55 -7.88 9.16
CA ALA A 47 3.34 -7.88 8.32
C ALA A 47 3.63 -7.48 6.85
N ARG A 48 4.49 -6.50 6.63
CA ARG A 48 4.91 -6.07 5.28
C ARG A 48 5.66 -7.19 4.54
N ALA A 49 6.56 -7.91 5.21
CA ALA A 49 7.27 -9.05 4.63
C ALA A 49 6.33 -10.22 4.34
N GLN A 50 5.38 -10.49 5.25
CA GLN A 50 4.33 -11.49 5.02
C GLN A 50 3.53 -11.18 3.76
N LEU A 51 3.08 -9.94 3.58
CA LEU A 51 2.34 -9.56 2.38
C LEU A 51 3.21 -9.57 1.12
N ALA A 52 4.45 -9.09 1.18
CA ALA A 52 5.38 -9.13 0.04
C ALA A 52 5.62 -10.58 -0.43
N LEU A 53 5.91 -11.49 0.51
CA LEU A 53 6.08 -12.91 0.22
C LEU A 53 4.79 -13.55 -0.31
N ALA A 54 3.62 -13.10 0.17
CA ALA A 54 2.35 -13.53 -0.38
C ALA A 54 2.19 -13.14 -1.87
N VAL A 55 2.62 -11.94 -2.26
CA VAL A 55 2.64 -11.50 -3.67
C VAL A 55 3.61 -12.36 -4.48
N VAL A 56 4.83 -12.58 -3.98
CA VAL A 56 5.84 -13.44 -4.63
C VAL A 56 5.26 -14.82 -4.92
N TYR A 57 4.63 -15.48 -3.94
CA TYR A 57 4.03 -16.80 -4.15
C TYR A 57 2.77 -16.79 -5.02
N LYS A 58 1.99 -15.69 -5.06
CA LYS A 58 0.81 -15.64 -5.94
C LYS A 58 1.19 -15.61 -7.40
N TYR A 59 2.19 -14.80 -7.75
CA TYR A 59 2.57 -14.52 -9.14
C TYR A 59 3.81 -15.29 -9.59
N GLY A 60 4.53 -15.93 -8.66
CA GLY A 60 5.74 -16.69 -8.97
C GLY A 60 6.89 -15.79 -9.38
N LEU A 61 7.09 -14.71 -8.64
CA LEU A 61 8.08 -13.68 -8.98
C LEU A 61 9.52 -14.17 -8.73
N ASN A 62 10.48 -13.62 -9.48
CA ASN A 62 11.91 -13.85 -9.29
C ASN A 62 12.30 -15.35 -9.32
N GLY A 63 11.67 -16.13 -10.20
CA GLY A 63 11.92 -17.57 -10.32
C GLY A 63 11.31 -18.43 -9.21
N THR A 64 10.53 -17.84 -8.30
CA THR A 64 9.83 -18.57 -7.23
C THR A 64 8.65 -19.35 -7.80
N SER A 65 8.48 -20.61 -7.39
CA SER A 65 7.28 -21.37 -7.75
C SER A 65 6.01 -20.78 -7.13
N LYS A 66 4.93 -20.74 -7.91
CA LYS A 66 3.63 -20.29 -7.41
C LYS A 66 3.12 -21.19 -6.27
N ASN A 67 2.60 -20.59 -5.21
CA ASN A 67 2.01 -21.27 -4.07
C ASN A 67 0.82 -20.47 -3.53
N LEU A 68 -0.36 -20.69 -4.13
CA LEU A 68 -1.58 -19.96 -3.76
C LEU A 68 -2.01 -20.21 -2.30
N PRO A 69 -1.96 -21.45 -1.76
CA PRO A 69 -2.27 -21.68 -0.35
C PRO A 69 -1.33 -20.91 0.60
N ALA A 70 -0.03 -20.88 0.32
CA ALA A 70 0.92 -20.10 1.13
C ALA A 70 0.64 -18.60 1.03
N SER A 71 0.40 -18.10 -0.19
CA SER A 71 0.04 -16.71 -0.43
C SER A 71 -1.19 -16.28 0.39
N PHE A 72 -2.25 -17.07 0.37
CA PHE A 72 -3.47 -16.78 1.11
C PHE A 72 -3.22 -16.72 2.63
N ARG A 73 -2.52 -17.71 3.19
CA ARG A 73 -2.19 -17.74 4.62
C ARG A 73 -1.32 -16.55 5.03
N LEU A 74 -0.33 -16.18 4.22
CA LEU A 74 0.55 -15.06 4.50
C LEU A 74 -0.20 -13.73 4.46
N ARG A 75 -1.12 -13.55 3.52
CA ARG A 75 -2.02 -12.38 3.51
C ARG A 75 -2.85 -12.29 4.79
N GLN A 76 -3.45 -13.40 5.23
CA GLN A 76 -4.21 -13.44 6.48
C GLN A 76 -3.35 -13.09 7.70
N LYS A 77 -2.11 -13.60 7.76
CA LYS A 77 -1.17 -13.26 8.84
C LYS A 77 -0.77 -11.78 8.81
N ALA A 78 -0.59 -11.21 7.61
CA ALA A 78 -0.22 -9.82 7.44
C ALA A 78 -1.30 -8.85 7.95
N THR A 79 -2.57 -9.20 7.77
CA THR A 79 -3.71 -8.35 8.17
C THR A 79 -4.33 -8.73 9.51
N ALA A 80 -3.73 -9.68 10.23
CA ALA A 80 -4.16 -10.07 11.56
C ALA A 80 -3.93 -8.96 12.59
N GLN A 81 -4.81 -8.90 13.59
CA GLN A 81 -4.71 -7.98 14.71
C GLN A 81 -3.45 -8.25 15.55
N ARG A 82 -2.74 -7.17 15.95
CA ARG A 82 -1.44 -7.20 16.64
C ARG A 82 -1.47 -6.68 18.07
N GLY A 83 -2.67 -6.53 18.62
CA GLY A 83 -2.90 -6.06 19.99
C GLY A 83 -3.99 -4.99 20.04
N TYR A 84 -3.98 -4.21 21.12
CA TYR A 84 -4.96 -3.16 21.37
C TYR A 84 -4.28 -1.88 21.88
N THR A 85 -4.80 -0.72 21.46
CA THR A 85 -4.51 0.56 22.10
C THR A 85 -5.70 0.91 22.98
N PRO A 86 -5.55 1.00 24.31
CA PRO A 86 -6.63 1.47 25.16
C PRO A 86 -6.84 2.96 24.94
N ILE A 87 -8.08 3.37 24.76
CA ILE A 87 -8.50 4.77 24.86
C ILE A 87 -9.46 4.92 26.04
N THR A 88 -9.44 6.08 26.67
CA THR A 88 -10.37 6.42 27.73
C THR A 88 -11.42 7.35 27.15
N GLN A 89 -12.68 6.95 27.16
CA GLN A 89 -13.79 7.75 26.64
C GLN A 89 -14.74 8.12 27.76
N TYR A 90 -14.97 9.42 27.93
CA TYR A 90 -16.05 9.92 28.76
C TYR A 90 -17.38 9.80 28.02
N ILE A 91 -18.37 9.24 28.69
CA ILE A 91 -19.75 9.10 28.22
C ILE A 91 -20.60 10.00 29.10
N ALA A 92 -21.14 11.07 28.51
CA ALA A 92 -22.02 11.99 29.22
C ALA A 92 -23.28 11.26 29.72
N GLY A 93 -23.68 11.57 30.95
CA GLY A 93 -24.96 11.13 31.47
C GLY A 93 -26.10 11.94 30.83
N LEU A 94 -27.22 11.27 30.57
CA LEU A 94 -28.42 11.88 30.00
C LEU A 94 -29.57 11.75 31.01
N ASN A 95 -30.49 12.73 31.02
CA ASN A 95 -31.70 12.74 31.87
C ASN A 95 -31.42 12.58 33.38
N GLY A 96 -30.43 13.31 33.90
CA GLY A 96 -30.10 13.32 35.34
C GLY A 96 -29.26 12.12 35.79
N ALA A 97 -28.93 11.18 34.91
CA ALA A 97 -27.93 10.15 35.22
C ALA A 97 -26.52 10.77 35.27
N PRO A 98 -25.63 10.31 36.15
CA PRO A 98 -24.24 10.74 36.16
C PRO A 98 -23.50 10.23 34.91
N GLY A 99 -22.53 11.01 34.43
CA GLY A 99 -21.60 10.55 33.40
C GLY A 99 -20.67 9.46 33.91
N ARG A 100 -20.02 8.75 32.98
CA ARG A 100 -19.07 7.68 33.30
C ARG A 100 -17.89 7.67 32.36
N THR A 101 -16.81 7.05 32.81
CA THR A 101 -15.61 6.82 31.99
C THR A 101 -15.53 5.35 31.62
N ALA A 102 -15.27 5.05 30.36
CA ALA A 102 -15.05 3.70 29.87
C ALA A 102 -13.68 3.57 29.21
N ILE A 103 -13.01 2.44 29.43
CA ILE A 103 -11.82 2.05 28.66
C ILE A 103 -12.30 1.26 27.45
N ILE A 104 -11.95 1.72 26.25
CA ILE A 104 -12.25 1.06 24.99
C ILE A 104 -10.94 0.61 24.37
N ASN A 105 -10.83 -0.70 24.09
CA ASN A 105 -9.65 -1.28 23.46
C ASN A 105 -9.81 -1.26 21.95
N ILE A 106 -9.06 -0.39 21.27
CA ILE A 106 -9.08 -0.32 19.81
C ILE A 106 -8.06 -1.30 19.24
N ALA A 107 -8.52 -2.19 18.36
CA ALA A 107 -7.66 -3.15 17.67
C ALA A 107 -6.54 -2.44 16.89
N ARG A 108 -5.30 -2.90 17.08
CA ARG A 108 -4.14 -2.44 16.31
C ARG A 108 -3.84 -3.40 15.17
N PHE A 109 -3.50 -2.84 14.03
CA PHE A 109 -3.07 -3.58 12.85
C PHE A 109 -1.78 -2.95 12.34
N ASP A 110 -0.79 -3.77 12.00
CA ASP A 110 0.41 -3.30 11.29
C ASP A 110 0.10 -3.07 9.80
N LEU A 111 -0.88 -3.81 9.28
CA LEU A 111 -1.41 -3.66 7.94
C LEU A 111 -2.90 -3.98 7.92
N THR A 112 -3.68 -3.14 7.26
CA THR A 112 -5.13 -3.31 7.15
C THR A 112 -5.52 -4.06 5.87
N GLU A 113 -6.71 -4.67 5.87
CA GLU A 113 -7.23 -5.38 4.69
C GLU A 113 -7.36 -4.50 3.43
N PRO A 114 -7.79 -3.22 3.53
CA PRO A 114 -7.77 -2.32 2.37
C PRO A 114 -6.37 -2.07 1.82
N GLN A 115 -5.34 -1.93 2.67
CA GLN A 115 -3.96 -1.75 2.23
C GLN A 115 -3.46 -3.00 1.49
N ALA A 116 -3.69 -4.19 2.06
CA ALA A 116 -3.31 -5.44 1.42
C ALA A 116 -4.04 -5.65 0.08
N SER A 117 -5.32 -5.30 0.03
CA SER A 117 -6.12 -5.39 -1.20
C SER A 117 -5.59 -4.46 -2.29
N ARG A 118 -5.19 -3.23 -1.97
CA ARG A 118 -4.57 -2.31 -2.93
C ARG A 118 -3.32 -2.90 -3.57
N VAL A 119 -2.41 -3.48 -2.77
CA VAL A 119 -1.20 -4.14 -3.26
C VAL A 119 -1.56 -5.26 -4.26
N PHE A 120 -2.53 -6.11 -3.91
CA PHE A 120 -2.95 -7.20 -4.81
C PHE A 120 -3.68 -6.71 -6.07
N PHE A 121 -4.47 -5.64 -5.98
CA PHE A 121 -5.12 -5.06 -7.16
C PHE A 121 -4.10 -4.45 -8.13
N CYS A 122 -3.11 -3.71 -7.62
CA CYS A 122 -2.02 -3.21 -8.46
C CYS A 122 -1.24 -4.38 -9.08
N ALA A 123 -0.84 -5.38 -8.29
CA ALA A 123 -0.15 -6.56 -8.79
C ALA A 123 -0.94 -7.30 -9.88
N GLU A 124 -2.26 -7.42 -9.72
CA GLU A 124 -3.14 -8.03 -10.73
C GLU A 124 -3.26 -7.17 -12.01
N ALA A 125 -3.34 -5.85 -11.87
CA ALA A 125 -3.35 -4.94 -13.02
C ALA A 125 -2.03 -5.02 -13.81
N LEU A 126 -0.90 -5.09 -13.12
CA LEU A 126 0.43 -5.29 -13.72
C LEU A 126 0.53 -6.64 -14.42
N GLU A 127 0.10 -7.72 -13.76
CA GLU A 127 0.13 -9.07 -14.33
C GLU A 127 -0.70 -9.20 -15.62
N LYS A 128 -1.85 -8.52 -15.65
CA LYS A 128 -2.74 -8.51 -16.82
C LYS A 128 -2.34 -7.48 -17.89
N GLY A 129 -1.39 -6.59 -17.61
CA GLY A 129 -1.05 -5.46 -18.48
C GLY A 129 -2.20 -4.48 -18.72
N GLN A 130 -3.03 -4.24 -17.70
CA GLN A 130 -4.24 -3.39 -17.79
C GLN A 130 -3.91 -1.90 -17.87
N MET A 131 -3.63 -1.40 -19.07
CA MET A 131 -3.47 0.04 -19.34
C MET A 131 -4.80 0.79 -19.42
N THR A 132 -5.62 0.68 -18.38
CA THR A 132 -6.92 1.33 -18.26
C THR A 132 -6.93 2.26 -17.04
N ALA A 133 -7.91 3.17 -16.97
CA ALA A 133 -8.10 4.02 -15.80
C ALA A 133 -8.22 3.21 -14.49
N SER A 134 -8.84 2.03 -14.53
CA SER A 134 -8.94 1.11 -13.40
C SER A 134 -7.59 0.46 -13.02
N GLY A 135 -6.76 0.09 -14.00
CA GLY A 135 -5.42 -0.44 -13.73
C GLY A 135 -4.49 0.62 -13.16
N PHE A 136 -4.58 1.85 -13.66
CA PHE A 136 -3.84 3.00 -13.14
C PHE A 136 -4.27 3.37 -11.72
N SER A 137 -5.57 3.40 -11.44
CA SER A 137 -6.07 3.70 -10.10
C SER A 137 -5.69 2.62 -9.08
N ALA A 138 -5.63 1.36 -9.49
CA ALA A 138 -5.17 0.27 -8.63
C ALA A 138 -3.71 0.47 -8.15
N CYS A 139 -2.87 1.06 -9.00
CA CYS A 139 -1.48 1.40 -8.68
C CYS A 139 -1.29 2.86 -8.21
N GLY A 140 -2.38 3.57 -7.89
CA GLY A 140 -2.38 4.95 -7.40
C GLY A 140 -2.22 6.02 -8.48
N SER A 141 -1.54 5.75 -9.60
CA SER A 141 -1.48 6.66 -10.76
C SER A 141 -1.07 5.95 -12.06
N GLU A 142 -1.32 6.60 -13.19
CA GLU A 142 -0.85 6.13 -14.51
C GLU A 142 0.69 6.08 -14.58
N GLN A 143 1.36 7.12 -14.09
CA GLN A 143 2.82 7.20 -14.11
C GLN A 143 3.44 6.05 -13.30
N ARG A 144 2.96 5.81 -12.07
CA ARG A 144 3.42 4.70 -11.23
C ARG A 144 3.22 3.36 -11.93
N PHE A 145 2.05 3.12 -12.54
CA PHE A 145 1.81 1.90 -13.31
C PHE A 145 2.85 1.73 -14.42
N ARG A 146 3.08 2.77 -15.21
CA ARG A 146 4.04 2.74 -16.33
C ARG A 146 5.48 2.51 -15.87
N ASP A 147 5.84 2.98 -14.69
CA ASP A 147 7.18 2.78 -14.11
C ASP A 147 7.36 1.35 -13.56
N LEU A 148 6.31 0.78 -12.95
CA LEU A 148 6.34 -0.56 -12.36
C LEU A 148 6.19 -1.68 -13.40
N HIS A 149 5.35 -1.49 -14.42
CA HIS A 149 5.02 -2.50 -15.42
C HIS A 149 6.24 -3.14 -16.12
N PRO A 150 7.23 -2.40 -16.66
CA PRO A 150 8.38 -3.02 -17.31
C PRO A 150 9.22 -3.84 -16.32
N ARG A 151 9.30 -3.42 -15.05
CA ARG A 151 9.99 -4.18 -14.00
C ARG A 151 9.25 -5.46 -13.65
N TRP A 152 7.92 -5.38 -13.56
CA TRP A 152 7.05 -6.54 -13.34
C TRP A 152 7.22 -7.60 -14.44
N LEU A 153 7.22 -7.19 -15.71
CA LEU A 153 7.45 -8.08 -16.86
C LEU A 153 8.80 -8.81 -16.80
N ALA A 154 9.83 -8.19 -16.23
CA ALA A 154 11.16 -8.78 -16.15
C ALA A 154 11.24 -9.94 -15.14
N ILE A 155 10.32 -9.98 -14.17
CA ILE A 155 10.41 -10.90 -13.04
C ILE A 155 9.21 -11.86 -12.91
N SER A 156 8.10 -11.55 -13.57
CA SER A 156 6.90 -12.39 -13.57
C SER A 156 6.88 -13.29 -14.81
N PRO A 157 6.89 -14.62 -14.65
CA PRO A 157 6.94 -15.54 -15.78
C PRO A 157 5.63 -15.59 -16.59
N SER A 158 4.51 -15.14 -16.01
CA SER A 158 3.18 -15.18 -16.64
C SER A 158 2.61 -13.81 -17.00
N ALA A 159 3.34 -12.73 -16.75
CA ALA A 159 2.84 -11.39 -17.02
C ALA A 159 2.65 -11.15 -18.51
N LYS A 160 1.51 -10.56 -18.86
CA LYS A 160 1.17 -10.24 -20.25
C LYS A 160 1.77 -8.89 -20.63
N ARG A 161 2.36 -8.80 -21.83
CA ARG A 161 2.70 -7.51 -22.42
C ARG A 161 1.40 -6.71 -22.61
N PRO A 162 1.44 -5.38 -22.39
CA PRO A 162 0.23 -4.58 -22.50
C PRO A 162 -0.21 -4.55 -23.97
N ASP A 163 -1.50 -4.69 -24.21
CA ASP A 163 -2.10 -4.48 -25.54
C ASP A 163 -2.14 -2.96 -25.82
N PHE A 164 -0.98 -2.40 -26.12
CA PHE A 164 -0.84 -0.98 -26.38
C PHE A 164 -1.19 -0.68 -27.84
N LYS A 165 -2.40 -0.16 -28.07
CA LYS A 165 -2.67 0.64 -29.26
C LYS A 165 -2.16 2.05 -29.00
N PRO A 166 -1.04 2.49 -29.62
CA PRO A 166 -0.57 3.86 -29.46
C PRO A 166 -1.69 4.83 -29.81
N LYS A 167 -2.01 5.71 -28.86
CA LYS A 167 -2.88 6.86 -29.15
C LYS A 167 -2.16 7.69 -30.21
N PRO A 168 -2.77 7.97 -31.37
CA PRO A 168 -2.10 8.69 -32.44
C PRO A 168 -1.61 10.03 -31.88
N ALA A 169 -0.35 10.36 -32.16
CA ALA A 169 0.25 11.62 -31.74
C ALA A 169 -0.66 12.78 -32.15
N ARG A 170 -1.03 13.62 -31.18
CA ARG A 170 -1.75 14.86 -31.47
C ARG A 170 -0.81 15.68 -32.34
N LYS A 171 -1.15 15.84 -33.63
CA LYS A 171 -0.38 16.71 -34.53
C LYS A 171 -0.34 18.11 -33.89
N PRO A 172 0.82 18.76 -33.81
CA PRO A 172 0.89 20.12 -33.34
C PRO A 172 0.02 20.98 -34.26
N THR A 173 -0.97 21.65 -33.70
CA THR A 173 -1.70 22.71 -34.37
C THR A 173 -0.72 23.87 -34.51
N ILE A 174 -0.13 24.01 -35.69
CA ILE A 174 0.62 25.22 -36.04
C ILE A 174 -0.45 26.29 -36.30
N ALA A 175 -0.45 27.33 -35.46
CA ALA A 175 -1.28 28.52 -35.62
C ALA A 175 -0.70 29.46 -36.66
#